data_AF-A0AAD4V597-F1
#
_entry.id   AF-A0AAD4V597-F1
#
_cell.length_a   1.000
_cell.length_b   1.000
_cell.length_c   1.000
_cell.angle_alpha   90.00
_cell.angle_beta   90.00
_cell.angle_gamma   90.00
#
_symmetry.space_group_name_H-M   'P 1'
#
loop_
_entity.id
_entity.type
_entity.pdbx_description
1 polymer ?
#
loop_
_entity_poly.entity_id
_entity_poly.type
_entity_poly.pdbx_seq_one_letter_code
_entity_poly.pdbx_strand_id
1 'polypeptide(L)'
;MNDLMTKSFTNYVDLKKEAMKDLDLEAGDNNVEMSSSMTHMHTDPGLFLEEAEKQANEESKSLHKSEALQSLRSRINADIMTVLKKTRSIRSQLEDMDCANAANRRLSAYKEGSPIYRTRIAITNGLRKEVSDPKKKAKESL
;
A
#
# COMPACT_ATOMS: atom_id res chain seq x y z
N MET A 1 50.51 3.87 -6.41
CA MET A 1 50.03 4.15 -5.05
C MET A 1 48.58 4.60 -5.20
N ASN A 2 47.61 3.75 -4.86
CA ASN A 2 46.18 4.09 -4.96
C ASN A 2 45.80 4.90 -3.73
N ASP A 3 45.32 6.12 -3.94
CA ASP A 3 44.82 6.96 -2.86
C ASP A 3 43.46 6.41 -2.40
N LEU A 4 43.45 5.84 -1.20
CA LEU A 4 42.29 5.20 -0.55
C LEU A 4 41.40 6.23 0.18
N MET A 5 41.66 7.54 0.02
CA MET A 5 41.05 8.58 0.86
C MET A 5 40.28 9.64 0.10
N THR A 6 39.33 9.27 -0.77
CA THR A 6 38.35 10.26 -1.23
C THR A 6 37.03 9.62 -1.62
N LYS A 7 36.04 9.69 -0.70
CA LYS A 7 34.57 9.72 -0.92
C LYS A 7 33.75 9.37 0.34
N SER A 8 34.36 9.22 1.52
CA SER A 8 33.62 8.80 2.72
C SER A 8 32.64 9.84 3.32
N PHE A 9 32.48 11.03 2.72
CA PHE A 9 31.48 12.01 3.15
C PHE A 9 30.86 12.75 1.96
N THR A 10 30.29 12.02 1.00
CA THR A 10 29.35 12.65 0.06
C THR A 10 28.06 12.98 0.82
N ASN A 11 27.70 14.27 0.87
CA ASN A 11 26.42 14.73 1.39
C ASN A 11 25.29 13.99 0.67
N TYR A 12 24.28 13.52 1.41
CA TYR A 12 23.12 12.81 0.87
C TYR A 12 22.49 13.52 -0.34
N VAL A 13 22.50 14.86 -0.34
CA VAL A 13 21.97 15.66 -1.44
C VAL A 13 22.79 15.50 -2.72
N ASP A 14 24.11 15.39 -2.61
CA ASP A 14 25.01 15.25 -3.75
C ASP A 14 24.96 13.82 -4.31
N LEU A 15 24.89 12.82 -3.42
CA LEU A 15 24.70 11.42 -3.80
C LEU A 15 23.35 11.22 -4.52
N LYS A 16 22.30 11.91 -4.06
CA LYS A 16 20.97 11.90 -4.70
C LYS A 16 20.99 12.56 -6.07
N LYS A 17 21.76 13.65 -6.25
CA LYS A 17 21.92 14.32 -7.55
C LYS A 17 22.72 13.48 -8.54
N GLU A 18 23.81 12.86 -8.10
CA GLU A 18 24.64 12.00 -8.93
C GLU A 18 23.85 10.75 -9.38
N ALA A 19 23.10 10.14 -8.47
CA ALA A 19 22.18 9.05 -8.82
C ALA A 19 21.09 9.48 -9.82
N MET A 20 20.50 10.68 -9.68
CA MET A 20 19.53 11.18 -10.67
C MET A 20 20.16 11.47 -12.04
N LYS A 21 21.42 11.92 -12.07
CA LYS A 21 22.12 12.25 -13.31
C LYS A 21 22.48 11.00 -14.12
N ASP A 22 22.78 9.89 -13.47
CA ASP A 22 23.04 8.60 -14.14
C ASP A 22 21.75 7.97 -14.68
N LEU A 23 20.59 8.28 -14.09
CA LEU A 23 19.26 7.84 -14.58
C LEU A 23 18.82 8.56 -15.87
N ASP A 24 19.27 9.78 -16.12
CA ASP A 24 18.89 10.55 -17.33
C ASP A 24 19.66 10.11 -18.59
N LEU A 25 20.79 9.41 -18.45
CA LEU A 25 21.59 8.90 -19.58
C LEU A 25 21.16 7.52 -20.07
N GLU A 26 20.41 6.77 -19.26
CA GLU A 26 19.85 5.44 -19.58
C GLU A 26 18.31 5.48 -19.60
N ALA A 27 17.72 6.65 -19.86
CA ALA A 27 16.29 6.86 -20.01
C ALA A 27 15.76 6.32 -21.36
N GLY A 28 15.98 5.04 -21.61
CA GLY A 28 15.13 4.23 -22.47
C GLY A 28 13.81 3.98 -21.74
N ASP A 29 12.83 4.83 -22.02
CA ASP A 29 11.39 4.55 -21.99
C ASP A 29 10.89 3.64 -20.86
N ASN A 30 10.88 4.14 -19.61
CA ASN A 30 10.08 3.54 -18.54
C ASN A 30 9.59 4.65 -17.61
N ASN A 31 8.59 5.40 -18.08
CA ASN A 31 7.73 6.22 -17.24
C ASN A 31 6.98 5.29 -16.27
N VAL A 32 7.59 4.97 -15.13
CA VAL A 32 7.00 4.06 -14.15
C VAL A 32 5.87 4.78 -13.41
N GLU A 33 4.69 4.52 -13.94
CA GLU A 33 3.32 4.58 -13.43
C GLU A 33 3.11 4.02 -12.00
N MET A 34 4.14 3.94 -11.15
CA MET A 34 4.07 3.42 -9.79
C MET A 34 3.43 4.43 -8.81
N SER A 35 3.54 5.73 -9.11
CA SER A 35 3.07 6.79 -8.22
C SER A 35 1.54 6.81 -8.08
N SER A 36 0.82 6.62 -9.19
CA SER A 36 -0.66 6.59 -9.19
C SER A 36 -1.23 5.37 -8.49
N SER A 37 -0.50 4.25 -8.44
CA SER A 37 -0.95 3.03 -7.74
C SER A 37 -0.84 3.17 -6.22
N MET A 38 0.10 3.99 -5.72
CA MET A 38 0.33 4.18 -4.30
C MET A 38 -0.75 5.04 -3.62
N THR A 39 -1.33 6.01 -4.34
CA THR A 39 -2.35 6.92 -3.77
C THR A 39 -3.68 6.20 -3.50
N HIS A 40 -4.00 5.14 -4.25
CA HIS A 40 -5.21 4.34 -4.02
C HIS A 40 -5.12 3.44 -2.76
N MET A 41 -3.91 3.15 -2.28
CA MET A 41 -3.68 2.26 -1.14
C MET A 41 -3.86 2.95 0.22
N HIS A 42 -4.08 4.27 0.25
CA HIS A 42 -4.01 5.04 1.51
C HIS A 42 -5.33 5.11 2.30
N THR A 43 -6.46 4.68 1.73
CA THR A 43 -7.74 4.64 2.46
C THR A 43 -7.95 3.25 3.05
N ASP A 44 -7.68 3.12 4.35
CA ASP A 44 -7.92 1.92 5.14
C ASP A 44 -9.42 1.58 5.17
N PRO A 45 -9.85 0.43 4.61
CA PRO A 45 -11.24 0.01 4.66
C PRO A 45 -11.77 -0.18 6.09
N GLY A 46 -10.88 -0.48 7.06
CA GLY A 46 -11.24 -0.65 8.48
C GLY A 46 -11.64 0.66 9.14
N LEU A 47 -10.84 1.71 8.99
CA LEU A 47 -11.16 3.06 9.51
C LEU A 47 -12.45 3.62 8.91
N PHE A 48 -12.68 3.39 7.62
CA PHE A 48 -13.94 3.80 6.97
C PHE A 48 -15.16 3.10 7.60
N LEU A 49 -15.07 1.80 7.87
CA LEU A 49 -16.17 1.04 8.45
C LEU A 49 -16.42 1.44 9.91
N GLU A 50 -15.38 1.75 10.68
CA GLU A 50 -15.51 2.21 12.07
C GLU A 50 -16.25 3.55 12.15
N GLU A 51 -15.90 4.51 11.30
CA GLU A 51 -16.58 5.81 11.25
C GLU A 51 -18.05 5.67 10.79
N ALA A 52 -18.28 4.85 9.75
CA ALA A 52 -19.63 4.57 9.26
C ALA A 52 -20.50 3.88 10.32
N GLU A 53 -19.92 2.96 11.11
CA GLU A 53 -20.61 2.28 12.21
C GLU A 53 -20.99 3.25 13.33
N LYS A 54 -20.07 4.12 13.75
CA LYS A 54 -20.36 5.15 14.78
C LYS A 54 -21.50 6.07 14.36
N GLN A 55 -21.42 6.61 13.14
CA GLN A 55 -22.45 7.49 12.61
C GLN A 55 -23.81 6.79 12.50
N ALA A 56 -23.84 5.57 11.98
CA ALA A 56 -25.07 4.80 11.86
C ALA A 56 -25.69 4.45 13.23
N ASN A 57 -24.87 4.17 14.24
CA ASN A 57 -25.32 3.89 15.60
C ASN A 57 -25.95 5.13 16.27
N GLU A 58 -25.38 6.32 16.06
CA GLU A 58 -25.96 7.57 16.55
C GLU A 58 -27.30 7.89 15.87
N GLU A 59 -27.36 7.76 14.54
CA GLU A 59 -28.59 7.97 13.79
C GLU A 59 -29.69 6.96 14.18
N SER A 60 -29.36 5.69 14.40
CA SER A 60 -30.35 4.68 14.78
C SER A 60 -31.04 4.97 16.12
N LYS A 61 -30.41 5.74 17.03
CA LYS A 61 -31.00 6.07 18.34
C LYS A 61 -32.12 7.10 18.24
N SER A 62 -32.10 7.97 17.23
CA SER A 62 -33.08 9.04 17.04
C SER A 62 -34.16 8.70 15.99
N LEU A 63 -33.95 7.65 15.19
CA LEU A 63 -34.91 7.19 14.19
C LEU A 63 -35.98 6.27 14.82
N HIS A 64 -37.24 6.67 14.67
CA HIS A 64 -38.39 5.88 15.15
C HIS A 64 -39.38 5.50 14.04
N LYS A 65 -39.13 5.92 12.79
CA LYS A 65 -39.96 5.57 11.63
C LYS A 65 -39.37 4.36 10.89
N SER A 66 -40.23 3.39 10.55
CA SER A 66 -39.83 2.15 9.86
C SER A 66 -39.09 2.41 8.54
N GLU A 67 -39.58 3.34 7.71
CA GLU A 67 -38.97 3.70 6.43
C GLU A 67 -37.55 4.27 6.59
N ALA A 68 -37.34 5.09 7.63
CA ALA A 68 -36.03 5.68 7.92
C ALA A 68 -35.04 4.62 8.40
N LEU A 69 -35.48 3.66 9.22
CA LEU A 69 -34.66 2.52 9.64
C LEU A 69 -34.29 1.62 8.44
N GLN A 70 -35.22 1.40 7.51
CA GLN A 70 -34.96 0.65 6.28
C GLN A 70 -33.93 1.35 5.38
N SER A 71 -34.04 2.67 5.23
CA SER A 71 -33.05 3.48 4.51
C SER A 71 -31.67 3.41 5.15
N LEU A 72 -31.58 3.55 6.48
CA LEU A 72 -30.33 3.43 7.22
C LEU A 72 -29.68 2.05 7.01
N ARG A 73 -30.46 0.98 7.13
CA ARG A 73 -29.99 -0.39 6.87
C ARG A 73 -29.47 -0.57 5.44
N SER A 74 -30.14 0.04 4.45
CA SER A 74 -29.71 -0.02 3.05
C SER A 74 -28.37 0.67 2.84
N ARG A 75 -28.15 1.81 3.50
CA ARG A 75 -26.86 2.53 3.47
C ARG A 75 -25.73 1.70 4.10
N ILE A 76 -25.95 1.15 5.29
CA ILE A 76 -24.98 0.25 5.95
C ILE A 76 -24.61 -0.92 5.04
N ASN A 77 -25.59 -1.57 4.40
CA ASN A 77 -25.32 -2.66 3.48
C ASN A 77 -24.48 -2.22 2.28
N ALA A 78 -24.73 -1.02 1.73
CA ALA A 78 -23.94 -0.47 0.63
C ALA A 78 -22.49 -0.19 1.04
N ASP A 79 -22.27 0.33 2.24
CA ASP A 79 -20.93 0.58 2.79
C ASP A 79 -20.16 -0.73 2.99
N ILE A 80 -20.80 -1.75 3.56
CA ILE A 80 -20.25 -3.10 3.70
C ILE A 80 -19.86 -3.67 2.33
N MET A 81 -20.73 -3.57 1.33
CA MET A 81 -20.44 -4.06 -0.02
C MET A 81 -19.25 -3.34 -0.67
N THR A 82 -19.14 -2.03 -0.46
CA THR A 82 -18.05 -1.21 -0.98
C THR A 82 -16.72 -1.62 -0.38
N VAL A 83 -16.65 -1.75 0.96
CA VAL A 83 -15.48 -2.24 1.68
C VAL A 83 -15.09 -3.64 1.21
N LEU A 84 -16.05 -4.56 1.14
CA LEU A 84 -15.80 -5.93 0.68
C LEU A 84 -15.24 -5.99 -0.75
N LYS A 85 -15.77 -5.18 -1.67
CA LYS A 85 -15.27 -5.11 -3.05
C LYS A 85 -13.82 -4.60 -3.07
N LYS A 86 -13.53 -3.54 -2.32
CA LYS A 86 -12.18 -2.98 -2.22
C LYS A 86 -11.19 -3.96 -1.62
N THR A 87 -11.54 -4.61 -0.50
CA THR A 87 -10.69 -5.61 0.16
C THR A 87 -10.40 -6.80 -0.76
N ARG A 88 -11.40 -7.29 -1.51
CA ARG A 88 -11.19 -8.34 -2.52
C ARG A 88 -10.23 -7.91 -3.63
N SER A 89 -10.36 -6.66 -4.11
CA SER A 89 -9.45 -6.11 -5.12
C SER A 89 -8.01 -6.05 -4.63
N ILE A 90 -7.79 -5.53 -3.41
CA ILE A 90 -6.46 -5.43 -2.80
C ILE A 90 -5.86 -6.83 -2.61
N ARG A 91 -6.66 -7.80 -2.17
CA ARG A 91 -6.24 -9.19 -2.03
C ARG A 91 -5.77 -9.78 -3.36
N SER A 92 -6.55 -9.61 -4.43
CA SER A 92 -6.18 -10.09 -5.76
C SER A 92 -4.85 -9.48 -6.22
N GLN A 93 -4.66 -8.18 -6.03
CA GLN A 93 -3.41 -7.49 -6.38
C GLN A 93 -2.21 -8.02 -5.60
N LEU A 94 -2.37 -8.34 -4.31
CA LEU A 94 -1.32 -8.99 -3.52
C LEU A 94 -0.97 -10.39 -4.04
N GLU A 95 -1.99 -11.19 -4.39
CA GLU A 95 -1.79 -12.51 -4.99
C GLU A 95 -1.04 -12.42 -6.33
N ASP A 96 -1.39 -11.45 -7.18
CA ASP A 96 -0.68 -11.18 -8.44
C ASP A 96 0.78 -10.77 -8.21
N MET A 97 1.04 -9.93 -7.21
CA MET A 97 2.40 -9.54 -6.82
C MET A 97 3.22 -10.75 -6.34
N ASP A 98 2.62 -11.66 -5.58
CA ASP A 98 3.29 -12.88 -5.13
C ASP A 98 3.62 -13.81 -6.31
N CYS A 99 2.68 -13.98 -7.24
CA CYS A 99 2.91 -14.71 -8.47
C CYS A 99 4.05 -14.09 -9.30
N ALA A 100 4.07 -12.77 -9.46
CA ALA A 100 5.14 -12.07 -10.16
C ALA A 100 6.50 -12.20 -9.46
N ASN A 101 6.52 -12.11 -8.12
CA ASN A 101 7.74 -12.32 -7.33
C ASN A 101 8.27 -13.75 -7.49
N ALA A 102 7.39 -14.75 -7.50
CA ALA A 102 7.76 -16.15 -7.72
C ALA A 102 8.31 -16.38 -9.13
N ALA A 103 7.69 -15.81 -10.16
CA ALA A 103 8.14 -15.92 -11.55
C ALA A 103 9.52 -15.29 -11.76
N ASN A 104 9.78 -14.13 -11.13
CA ASN A 104 11.04 -13.41 -11.26
C ASN A 104 12.24 -14.14 -10.65
N ARG A 105 12.04 -15.12 -9.76
CA ARG A 105 13.15 -15.91 -9.16
C ARG A 105 14.04 -16.62 -10.21
N ARG A 106 13.54 -16.80 -11.44
CA ARG A 106 14.28 -17.39 -12.56
C ARG A 106 15.38 -16.47 -13.10
N LEU A 107 15.27 -15.16 -12.87
CA LEU A 107 16.23 -14.16 -13.32
C LEU A 107 17.36 -13.99 -12.30
N SER A 108 18.61 -13.90 -12.76
CA SER A 108 19.80 -13.82 -11.89
C SER A 108 19.75 -12.62 -10.93
N ALA A 109 19.28 -11.45 -11.39
CA ALA A 109 19.14 -10.23 -10.59
C ALA A 109 18.06 -10.33 -9.48
N TYR A 110 17.09 -11.22 -9.65
CA TYR A 110 15.95 -11.41 -8.74
C TYR A 110 16.00 -12.75 -8.02
N LYS A 111 17.14 -13.44 -8.09
CA LYS A 111 17.36 -14.71 -7.41
C LYS A 111 17.10 -14.55 -5.91
N GLU A 112 16.62 -15.62 -5.30
CA GLU A 112 16.46 -15.69 -3.86
C GLU A 112 17.76 -15.32 -3.14
N GLY A 113 17.64 -14.44 -2.14
CA GLY A 113 18.78 -13.88 -1.42
C GLY A 113 19.40 -12.63 -2.06
N SER A 114 19.01 -12.21 -3.26
CA SER A 114 19.43 -10.91 -3.81
C SER A 114 18.84 -9.74 -3.00
N PRO A 115 19.51 -8.57 -2.93
CA PRO A 115 18.94 -7.38 -2.28
C PRO A 115 17.56 -7.00 -2.85
N ILE A 116 17.39 -7.12 -4.17
CA ILE A 116 16.14 -6.81 -4.87
C ILE A 116 15.03 -7.78 -4.45
N TYR A 117 15.31 -9.08 -4.41
CA TYR A 117 14.36 -10.09 -3.95
C TYR A 117 13.90 -9.83 -2.51
N ARG A 118 14.85 -9.56 -1.60
CA ARG A 118 14.54 -9.29 -0.19
C ARG A 118 13.61 -8.08 -0.05
N THR A 119 13.88 -6.99 -0.76
CA THR A 119 13.03 -5.78 -0.73
C THR A 119 11.63 -6.07 -1.26
N ARG A 120 11.49 -6.77 -2.39
CA ARG A 120 10.17 -7.11 -2.95
C ARG A 120 9.33 -7.97 -2.00
N ILE A 121 9.94 -8.98 -1.39
CA ILE A 121 9.28 -9.85 -0.41
C ILE A 121 8.93 -9.08 0.86
N ALA A 122 9.83 -8.22 1.37
CA ALA A 122 9.57 -7.40 2.54
C ALA A 122 8.38 -6.44 2.34
N ILE A 123 8.31 -5.78 1.17
CA ILE A 123 7.19 -4.89 0.82
C ILE A 123 5.88 -5.69 0.75
N THR A 124 5.87 -6.80 0.01
CA THR A 124 4.65 -7.61 -0.19
C THR A 124 4.14 -8.19 1.15
N ASN A 125 5.04 -8.66 2.00
CA ASN A 125 4.73 -9.12 3.35
C ASN A 125 4.24 -7.98 4.26
N GLY A 126 4.82 -6.79 4.14
CA GLY A 126 4.38 -5.59 4.86
C GLY A 126 2.95 -5.24 4.49
N LEU A 127 2.66 -5.09 3.21
CA LEU A 127 1.32 -4.80 2.70
C LEU A 127 0.30 -5.87 3.12
N ARG A 128 0.67 -7.15 3.11
CA ARG A 128 -0.20 -8.23 3.59
C ARG A 128 -0.56 -8.07 5.07
N LYS A 129 0.39 -7.67 5.91
CA LYS A 129 0.14 -7.40 7.33
C LYS A 129 -0.78 -6.20 7.52
N GLU A 130 -0.57 -5.13 6.76
CA GLU A 130 -1.42 -3.92 6.82
C GLU A 130 -2.89 -4.24 6.46
N VAL A 131 -3.12 -5.09 5.46
CA VAL A 131 -4.49 -5.48 5.05
C VAL A 131 -5.14 -6.48 6.03
N SER A 132 -4.33 -7.30 6.71
CA SER A 132 -4.84 -8.31 7.64
C SER A 132 -5.15 -7.76 9.04
N ASP A 133 -4.48 -6.68 9.46
CA ASP A 133 -4.68 -6.05 10.77
C ASP A 133 -5.38 -4.69 10.62
N PRO A 134 -6.73 -4.63 10.64
CA PRO A 134 -7.49 -3.37 10.53
C PRO A 134 -7.30 -2.41 11.71
N LYS A 135 -6.45 -2.75 12.69
CA LYS A 135 -6.27 -2.01 13.96
C LYS A 135 -4.88 -1.40 14.14
N LYS A 136 -3.92 -1.67 13.24
CA LYS A 136 -2.51 -1.40 13.53
C LYS A 136 -2.12 0.07 13.40
N LYS A 137 -2.77 0.84 12.52
CA LYS A 137 -2.51 2.28 12.36
C LYS A 137 -3.20 3.18 13.40
N ALA A 138 -4.21 2.69 14.11
CA ALA A 138 -4.91 3.48 15.14
C ALA A 138 -4.14 3.61 16.47
N LYS A 139 -3.12 2.77 16.71
CA LYS A 139 -2.32 2.77 17.95
C LYS A 139 -1.06 3.63 17.91
N GLU A 140 -0.63 4.11 16.75
CA GLU A 140 0.59 4.92 16.61
C GLU A 140 0.30 6.44 16.55
N SER A 141 -0.97 6.85 16.66
CA SER A 141 -1.41 8.26 16.65
C SER A 141 -1.94 8.75 18.02
N LEU A 142 -1.52 8.11 19.11
CA LEU A 142 -1.83 8.51 20.50
C LEU A 142 -0.53 8.66 21.31
#